data_AF-A0A2V5L7B7-F1
#
_entry.id   AF-A0A2V5L7B7-F1
#
_cell.length_a   1.000
_cell.length_b   1.000
_cell.length_c   1.000
_cell.angle_alpha   90.00
_cell.angle_beta   90.00
_cell.angle_gamma   90.00
#
_symmetry.space_group_name_H-M   'P 1'
#
loop_
_entity.id
_entity.type
_entity.pdbx_description
1 polymer ?
#
loop_
_entity_poly.entity_id
_entity_poly.type
_entity_poly.pdbx_seq_one_letter_code
_entity_poly.pdbx_strand_id
1 'polypeptide(L)'
;MSAKTARPHVADGTSPVRHRSDDVRLALLLTYVTLGWMTIEGAASLLLGWASKSLLLEAFGIDSVIELFSAAVLLWRLLVEANGVATSEHVDQVERCAARLIGYSLYALVAYILL
;
A
#
# COMPACT_ATOMS: atom_id res chain seq x y z
N MET A 1 -63.52 15.69 -4.76
CA MET A 1 -62.69 15.42 -5.95
C MET A 1 -61.29 15.96 -5.66
N SER A 2 -60.44 15.18 -5.01
CA SER A 2 -59.15 15.62 -4.44
C SER A 2 -57.99 14.78 -4.98
N ALA A 3 -56.89 15.49 -5.26
CA ALA A 3 -55.51 15.02 -5.40
C ALA A 3 -55.18 14.05 -6.56
N LYS A 4 -54.51 14.59 -7.60
CA LYS A 4 -53.56 13.80 -8.39
C LYS A 4 -52.19 14.51 -8.44
N THR A 5 -51.44 14.17 -7.39
CA THR A 5 -50.01 13.82 -7.39
C THR A 5 -48.98 14.78 -7.95
N ALA A 6 -48.15 15.24 -7.03
CA ALA A 6 -46.83 15.83 -7.21
C ALA A 6 -45.88 14.99 -8.08
N ARG A 7 -45.13 15.72 -8.91
CA ARG A 7 -43.74 15.57 -9.39
C ARG A 7 -43.20 14.16 -9.71
N PRO A 8 -42.65 13.93 -10.92
CA PRO A 8 -41.72 12.84 -11.10
C PRO A 8 -40.40 13.19 -10.38
N HIS A 9 -40.16 12.47 -9.29
CA HIS A 9 -38.84 12.28 -8.70
C HIS A 9 -38.25 11.04 -9.38
N VAL A 10 -37.10 11.19 -10.04
CA VAL A 10 -35.91 10.32 -9.99
C VAL A 10 -34.90 11.00 -10.91
N ALA A 11 -33.99 11.76 -10.31
CA ALA A 11 -32.72 12.06 -10.95
C ALA A 11 -32.04 10.72 -11.23
N ASP A 12 -31.70 10.51 -12.48
CA ASP A 12 -31.06 9.33 -13.03
C ASP A 12 -29.82 8.99 -12.20
N GLY A 13 -29.90 7.92 -11.41
CA GLY A 13 -28.84 7.41 -10.55
C GLY A 13 -27.74 6.69 -11.34
N THR A 14 -27.39 7.19 -12.53
CA THR A 14 -26.35 6.64 -13.40
C THR A 14 -24.97 7.20 -13.00
N SER A 15 -24.64 7.11 -11.71
CA SER A 15 -23.22 7.12 -11.32
C SER A 15 -22.63 5.77 -11.72
N PRO A 16 -21.49 5.73 -12.43
CA PRO A 16 -21.06 4.54 -13.13
C PRO A 16 -20.68 3.47 -12.11
N VAL A 17 -21.49 2.42 -12.00
CA VAL A 17 -21.07 1.13 -11.43
C VAL A 17 -20.11 0.49 -12.44
N ARG A 18 -18.96 1.14 -12.69
CA ARG A 18 -17.79 0.48 -13.21
C ARG A 18 -17.35 -0.44 -12.06
N HIS A 19 -17.31 -1.73 -12.32
CA HIS A 19 -17.27 -2.79 -11.32
C HIS A 19 -16.22 -2.53 -10.22
N ARG A 20 -16.64 -2.39 -8.94
CA ARG A 20 -15.74 -2.30 -7.77
C ARG A 20 -14.64 -3.37 -7.80
N SER A 21 -14.96 -4.56 -8.33
CA SER A 21 -14.04 -5.67 -8.54
C SER A 21 -12.94 -5.39 -9.59
N ASP A 22 -13.24 -4.61 -10.63
CA ASP A 22 -12.25 -4.18 -11.63
C ASP A 22 -11.29 -3.14 -11.03
N ASP A 23 -11.80 -2.22 -10.21
CA ASP A 23 -10.99 -1.22 -9.50
C ASP A 23 -10.01 -1.88 -8.51
N VAL A 24 -10.47 -2.89 -7.76
CA VAL A 24 -9.61 -3.66 -6.83
C VAL A 24 -8.54 -4.46 -7.59
N ARG A 25 -8.89 -5.06 -8.74
CA ARG A 25 -7.90 -5.74 -9.60
C ARG A 25 -6.84 -4.79 -10.14
N LEU A 26 -7.25 -3.61 -10.59
CA LEU A 26 -6.31 -2.59 -11.07
C LEU A 26 -5.40 -2.11 -9.94
N ALA A 27 -5.96 -1.85 -8.76
CA ALA A 27 -5.20 -1.45 -7.58
C ALA A 27 -4.18 -2.52 -7.17
N LEU A 28 -4.55 -3.80 -7.19
CA LEU A 28 -3.64 -4.92 -6.96
C LEU A 28 -2.51 -4.95 -7.98
N LEU A 29 -2.83 -4.81 -9.28
CA LEU A 29 -1.84 -4.83 -10.35
C LEU A 29 -0.83 -3.67 -10.22
N LEU A 30 -1.32 -2.44 -9.99
CA LEU A 30 -0.45 -1.30 -9.73
C LEU A 30 0.43 -1.53 -8.50
N THR A 31 -0.14 -2.03 -7.41
CA THR A 31 0.62 -2.30 -6.18
C THR A 31 1.73 -3.32 -6.42
N TYR A 32 1.47 -4.39 -7.19
CA TYR A 32 2.51 -5.36 -7.57
C TYR A 32 3.61 -4.75 -8.43
N VAL A 33 3.25 -3.92 -9.41
CA VAL A 33 4.23 -3.25 -10.29
C VAL A 33 5.09 -2.30 -9.46
N THR A 34 4.48 -1.49 -8.60
CA THR A 34 5.19 -0.57 -7.71
C THR A 34 6.10 -1.31 -6.74
N LEU A 35 5.65 -2.42 -6.14
CA LEU A 35 6.50 -3.27 -5.29
C LEU A 35 7.71 -3.79 -6.07
N GLY A 36 7.48 -4.33 -7.27
CA GLY A 36 8.56 -4.86 -8.10
C GLY A 36 9.59 -3.80 -8.45
N TRP A 37 9.13 -2.62 -8.86
CA TRP A 37 10.00 -1.49 -9.20
C TRP A 37 10.79 -0.97 -7.99
N MET A 38 10.13 -0.73 -6.86
CA MET A 38 10.79 -0.27 -5.63
C MET A 38 11.80 -1.30 -5.09
N THR A 39 11.53 -2.61 -5.24
CA THR A 39 12.49 -3.65 -4.86
C THR A 39 13.77 -3.55 -5.69
N ILE A 40 13.64 -3.31 -7.00
CA ILE A 40 14.78 -3.16 -7.91
C ILE A 40 15.57 -1.91 -7.54
N GLU A 41 14.91 -0.76 -7.37
CA GLU A 41 15.56 0.49 -6.97
C GLU A 41 16.25 0.36 -5.62
N GLY A 42 15.56 -0.14 -4.59
CA GLY A 42 16.13 -0.35 -3.26
C GLY A 42 17.35 -1.27 -3.27
N ALA A 43 17.27 -2.40 -3.96
CA ALA A 43 18.40 -3.34 -4.08
C ALA A 43 19.58 -2.72 -4.84
N ALA A 44 19.32 -2.04 -5.96
CA ALA A 44 20.37 -1.37 -6.72
C ALA A 44 21.04 -0.27 -5.89
N SER A 45 20.26 0.50 -5.12
CA SER A 45 20.74 1.59 -4.28
C SER A 45 21.63 1.11 -3.14
N LEU A 46 21.24 0.02 -2.47
CA LEU A 46 22.07 -0.62 -1.44
C LEU A 46 23.37 -1.17 -2.02
N LEU A 47 23.31 -1.89 -3.14
CA LEU A 47 24.49 -2.49 -3.78
C LEU A 47 25.47 -1.41 -4.26
N LEU A 48 24.96 -0.40 -4.98
CA LEU A 48 25.75 0.71 -5.50
C LEU A 48 26.24 1.63 -4.38
N GLY A 49 25.42 1.84 -3.35
CA GLY A 49 25.77 2.64 -2.18
C GLY A 49 26.95 2.04 -1.44
N TRP A 50 26.89 0.74 -1.19
CA TRP A 50 27.99 -0.01 -0.58
C TRP A 50 29.25 0.00 -1.46
N ALA A 51 29.12 -0.23 -2.77
CA ALA A 51 30.26 -0.23 -3.69
C ALA A 51 30.92 1.16 -3.81
N SER A 52 30.12 2.23 -3.79
CA SER A 52 30.58 3.62 -3.92
C SER A 52 30.95 4.29 -2.59
N LYS A 53 30.67 3.61 -1.45
CA LYS A 53 30.75 4.18 -0.09
C LYS A 53 29.94 5.46 0.07
N SER A 54 28.75 5.50 -0.54
CA SER A 54 27.88 6.67 -0.56
C SER A 54 26.73 6.52 0.43
N LEU A 55 26.81 7.27 1.53
CA LEU A 55 25.77 7.36 2.56
C LEU A 55 24.39 7.76 2.01
N LEU A 56 24.34 8.65 1.01
CA LEU A 56 23.08 9.08 0.42
C LEU A 56 22.37 7.97 -0.35
N LEU A 57 23.13 7.14 -1.06
CA LEU A 57 22.58 6.06 -1.88
C LEU A 57 22.12 4.89 -1.00
N GLU A 58 22.86 4.61 0.07
CA GLU A 58 22.44 3.64 1.09
C GLU A 58 21.19 4.12 1.83
N ALA A 59 21.13 5.39 2.25
CA ALA A 59 19.94 5.96 2.91
C ALA A 59 18.70 5.90 2.01
N PHE A 60 18.83 6.22 0.72
CA PHE A 60 17.75 6.08 -0.26
C PHE A 60 17.30 4.62 -0.40
N GLY A 61 18.26 3.67 -0.44
CA GLY A 61 17.94 2.24 -0.48
C GLY A 61 17.19 1.75 0.75
N ILE A 62 17.55 2.24 1.94
CA ILE A 62 16.89 1.87 3.19
C ILE A 62 15.49 2.49 3.29
N ASP A 63 15.30 3.74 2.86
CA ASP A 63 13.98 4.38 2.79
C ASP A 63 13.03 3.60 1.86
N SER A 64 13.53 3.16 0.71
CA SER A 64 12.79 2.31 -0.23
C SER A 64 12.32 0.99 0.40
N VAL A 65 13.08 0.40 1.33
CA VAL A 65 12.65 -0.80 2.07
C VAL A 65 11.46 -0.52 2.99
N ILE A 66 11.42 0.65 3.63
CA ILE A 66 10.30 1.07 4.47
C ILE A 66 9.04 1.26 3.62
N GLU A 67 9.19 1.90 2.46
CA GLU A 67 8.11 2.13 1.52
C GLU A 67 7.56 0.80 0.96
N LEU A 68 8.45 -0.12 0.58
CA LEU A 68 8.10 -1.47 0.12
C LEU A 68 7.29 -2.23 1.19
N PHE A 69 7.65 -2.06 2.46
CA PHE A 69 6.93 -2.65 3.58
C PHE A 69 5.51 -2.09 3.70
N SER A 70 5.35 -0.76 3.61
CA SER A 70 4.04 -0.11 3.65
C SER A 70 3.13 -0.57 2.51
N ALA A 71 3.70 -0.73 1.30
CA ALA A 71 3.01 -1.22 0.12
C ALA A 71 2.60 -2.69 0.26
N ALA A 72 3.42 -3.53 0.91
CA ALA A 72 3.08 -4.93 1.18
C ALA A 72 1.88 -5.08 2.11
N VAL A 73 1.75 -4.21 3.13
CA VAL A 73 0.58 -4.17 4.02
C VAL A 73 -0.67 -3.77 3.25
N LEU A 74 -0.57 -2.74 2.40
CA LEU A 74 -1.67 -2.31 1.54
C LEU A 74 -2.11 -3.44 0.58
N LEU A 75 -1.13 -4.13 -0.03
CA LEU A 75 -1.38 -5.27 -0.91
C LEU A 75 -2.13 -6.38 -0.17
N TRP A 76 -1.71 -6.72 1.05
CA TRP A 76 -2.37 -7.72 1.88
C TRP A 76 -3.82 -7.32 2.19
N ARG A 77 -4.04 -6.05 2.57
CA ARG A 77 -5.40 -5.53 2.83
C ARG A 77 -6.29 -5.64 1.60
N LEU A 78 -5.79 -5.24 0.42
CA LEU A 78 -6.52 -5.37 -0.84
C LEU A 78 -6.82 -6.84 -1.19
N LEU A 79 -5.91 -7.75 -0.88
CA LEU A 79 -6.09 -9.19 -1.08
C LEU A 79 -7.17 -9.78 -0.16
N VAL A 80 -7.22 -9.33 1.10
CA VAL A 80 -8.26 -9.74 2.07
C VAL A 80 -9.62 -9.18 1.65
N GLU A 81 -9.69 -7.92 1.23
CA GLU A 81 -10.92 -7.29 0.74
C GLU A 81 -11.42 -7.96 -0.55
N ALA A 82 -10.52 -8.36 -1.45
CA ALA A 82 -10.85 -9.09 -2.67
C ALA A 82 -11.38 -10.52 -2.41
N ASN A 83 -10.91 -11.19 -1.35
CA ASN A 83 -11.30 -12.57 -1.03
C ASN A 83 -12.52 -12.67 -0.11
N GLY A 84 -12.98 -11.57 0.52
CA GLY A 84 -14.19 -11.56 1.34
C GLY A 84 -14.08 -12.24 2.72
N VAL A 85 -12.86 -12.56 3.19
CA VAL A 85 -12.58 -13.35 4.41
C VAL A 85 -12.22 -12.48 5.63
N ALA A 86 -12.61 -11.20 5.64
CA ALA A 86 -12.14 -10.27 6.66
C ALA A 86 -12.62 -10.62 8.08
N THR A 87 -11.71 -11.16 8.91
CA THR A 87 -11.81 -11.11 10.38
C THR A 87 -10.91 -9.98 10.87
N SER A 88 -11.48 -9.01 11.58
CA SER A 88 -10.84 -7.77 12.04
C SER A 88 -9.53 -8.00 12.80
N GLU A 89 -9.44 -9.10 13.56
CA GLU A 89 -8.25 -9.41 14.38
C GLU A 89 -6.98 -9.71 13.57
N HIS A 90 -7.10 -10.31 12.39
CA HIS A 90 -5.92 -10.65 11.57
C HIS A 90 -5.30 -9.41 10.93
N VAL A 91 -6.12 -8.41 10.59
CA VAL A 91 -5.65 -7.13 10.05
C VAL A 91 -4.86 -6.37 11.11
N ASP A 92 -5.39 -6.33 12.34
CA ASP A 92 -4.78 -5.67 13.49
C ASP A 92 -3.40 -6.25 13.86
N GLN A 93 -3.23 -7.57 13.84
CA GLN A 93 -1.94 -8.19 14.14
C GLN A 93 -0.89 -7.90 13.07
N VAL A 94 -1.32 -7.85 11.81
CA VAL A 94 -0.45 -7.53 10.67
C VAL A 94 -0.06 -6.05 10.70
N GLU A 95 -0.99 -5.13 10.98
CA GLU A 95 -0.68 -3.71 11.19
C GLU A 95 0.32 -3.51 12.34
N ARG A 96 0.12 -4.20 13.46
CA ARG A 96 1.05 -4.11 14.60
C ARG A 96 2.41 -4.71 14.29
N CYS A 97 2.48 -5.81 13.54
CA CYS A 97 3.74 -6.40 13.10
C CYS A 97 4.46 -5.46 12.14
N ALA A 98 3.72 -4.86 11.21
CA ALA A 98 4.23 -3.90 10.25
C ALA A 98 4.78 -2.64 10.92
N ALA A 99 4.01 -2.02 11.80
CA ALA A 99 4.45 -0.85 12.55
C ALA A 99 5.70 -1.16 13.40
N ARG A 100 5.79 -2.37 13.98
CA ARG A 100 6.96 -2.80 14.76
C ARG A 100 8.19 -3.01 13.89
N LEU A 101 8.04 -3.65 12.73
CA LEU A 101 9.12 -3.86 11.78
C LEU A 101 9.60 -2.54 11.17
N ILE A 102 8.69 -1.65 10.78
CA ILE A 102 9.02 -0.28 10.34
C ILE A 102 9.80 0.46 11.44
N GLY A 103 9.31 0.40 12.68
CA GLY A 103 10.01 0.98 13.83
C GLY A 103 11.41 0.39 14.01
N TYR A 104 11.58 -0.93 13.91
CA TYR A 104 12.89 -1.58 14.01
C TYR A 104 13.81 -1.21 12.84
N SER A 105 13.30 -1.09 11.62
CA SER A 105 14.07 -0.64 10.46
C SER A 105 14.57 0.80 10.64
N LEU A 106 13.74 1.69 11.19
CA LEU A 106 14.14 3.05 11.53
C LEU A 106 15.20 3.08 12.63
N TYR A 107 15.06 2.27 13.69
CA TYR A 107 16.08 2.14 14.73
C TYR A 107 17.39 1.57 14.19
N ALA A 108 17.33 0.56 13.32
CA ALA A 108 18.51 -0.02 12.68
C ALA A 108 19.20 0.98 11.75
N LEU A 109 18.44 1.77 10.99
CA LEU A 109 18.96 2.86 10.16
C LEU A 109 19.66 3.93 11.00
N VAL A 110 19.04 4.35 12.11
CA VAL A 110 19.66 5.29 13.06
C VAL A 110 20.96 4.72 13.63
N ALA A 111 20.96 3.45 14.05
CA ALA A 111 22.16 2.79 14.54
C ALA A 111 23.26 2.71 13.48
N TYR A 112 22.91 2.44 12.22
CA TYR A 112 23.85 2.40 11.11
C TYR A 112 24.48 3.76 10.79
N ILE A 113 23.68 4.84 10.80
CA ILE A 113 24.19 6.20 10.56
C ILE A 113 25.11 6.67 11.71
N LEU A 114 24.83 6.23 12.94
CA LEU A 114 25.61 6.63 14.12
C LEU A 114 26.91 5.84 14.30
N LEU A 115 27.05 4.67 13.66
CA LEU A 115 28.22 3.80 13.75
C LEU A 115 29.26 4.17 12.69
#